data_AF-A0A829HK36-F1
#
_entry.id   AF-A0A829HK36-F1
#
_cell.length_a   1.000
_cell.length_b   1.000
_cell.length_c   1.000
_cell.angle_alpha   90.00
_cell.angle_beta   90.00
_cell.angle_gamma   90.00
#
_symmetry.space_group_name_H-M   'P 1'
#
loop_
_entity.id
_entity.type
_entity.pdbx_description
1 polymer ?
#
loop_
_entity_poly.entity_id
_entity_poly.type
_entity_poly.pdbx_seq_one_letter_code
_entity_poly.pdbx_strand_id
1 'polypeptide(L)'
;MNRTYLKIALTALVIFNTSIIFAKQPIECRLKVNVVASQKYSSPRTKYTTIKNDGYPMLLIGIQVIEAQTMQNSQKIKAHDAYCNKLIGQQRDAYLSGPYDANKITIKIGDQLSLRNIHSSGQEYPFWPDFYYVED
;
A
#
# COMPACT_ATOMS: atom_id res chain seq x y z
N MET A 1 28.37 -0.99 -51.25
CA MET A 1 27.41 -0.64 -50.17
C MET A 1 27.95 0.58 -49.43
N ASN A 2 27.26 1.72 -49.49
CA ASN A 2 27.83 3.03 -49.16
C ASN A 2 28.02 3.21 -47.64
N ARG A 3 29.19 3.66 -47.21
CA ARG A 3 29.62 3.81 -45.79
C ARG A 3 28.66 4.65 -44.94
N THR A 4 27.88 5.51 -45.59
CA THR A 4 26.84 6.36 -45.00
C THR A 4 25.62 5.58 -44.52
N TYR A 5 25.21 4.53 -45.25
CA TYR A 5 24.06 3.69 -44.85
C TYR A 5 24.37 2.83 -43.63
N LEU A 6 25.62 2.39 -43.47
CA LEU A 6 26.07 1.62 -42.32
C LEU A 6 26.05 2.44 -41.02
N LYS A 7 26.33 3.75 -41.11
CA LYS A 7 26.28 4.65 -39.95
C LYS A 7 24.85 4.91 -39.49
N ILE A 8 23.91 5.10 -40.41
CA ILE A 8 22.48 5.34 -40.10
C ILE A 8 21.85 4.10 -39.44
N ALA A 9 22.20 2.90 -39.91
CA ALA A 9 21.74 1.65 -39.32
C ALA A 9 22.26 1.46 -37.88
N LEU A 10 23.50 1.89 -37.60
CA LEU A 10 24.08 1.79 -36.25
C LEU A 10 23.43 2.77 -35.26
N THR A 11 23.11 4.00 -35.66
CA THR A 11 22.48 4.99 -34.75
C THR A 11 21.05 4.60 -34.37
N ALA A 12 20.32 3.96 -35.28
CA ALA A 12 18.96 3.47 -34.99
C ALA A 12 18.96 2.35 -33.95
N LEU A 13 20.01 1.52 -33.88
CA LEU A 13 20.07 0.37 -32.96
C LEU A 13 20.31 0.77 -31.49
N VAL A 14 20.87 1.97 -31.24
CA VAL A 14 21.21 2.42 -29.88
C VAL A 14 19.99 3.01 -29.15
N ILE A 15 18.97 3.47 -29.88
CA ILE A 15 17.79 4.13 -29.28
C ILE A 15 16.78 3.11 -28.73
N PHE A 16 16.84 1.84 -29.13
CA PHE A 16 15.88 0.82 -28.69
C PHE A 16 16.26 0.04 -27.41
N ASN A 17 17.41 0.34 -26.79
CA ASN A 17 17.87 -0.39 -25.59
C ASN A 17 17.70 0.39 -24.27
N THR A 18 17.04 1.54 -24.28
CA THR A 18 16.59 2.16 -23.04
C THR A 18 15.33 1.43 -22.57
N SER A 19 15.54 0.41 -21.74
CA SER A 19 14.48 -0.13 -20.90
C SER A 19 13.99 1.01 -20.01
N ILE A 20 12.88 1.66 -20.38
CA ILE A 20 12.22 2.62 -19.50
C ILE A 20 11.69 1.80 -18.32
N ILE A 21 12.44 1.80 -17.22
CA ILE A 21 11.98 1.22 -15.96
C ILE A 21 10.92 2.19 -15.44
N PHE A 22 9.66 1.95 -15.80
CA PHE A 22 8.54 2.66 -15.20
C PHE A 22 8.53 2.32 -13.71
N ALA A 23 8.68 3.34 -12.87
CA ALA A 23 8.54 3.19 -11.43
C ALA A 23 7.20 2.49 -11.15
N LYS A 24 7.26 1.37 -10.42
CA LYS A 24 6.08 0.56 -10.10
C LYS A 24 5.12 1.40 -9.27
N GLN A 25 3.96 1.73 -9.82
CA GLN A 25 2.99 2.58 -9.13
C GLN A 25 2.46 1.84 -7.88
N PRO A 26 2.30 2.53 -6.73
CA PRO A 26 1.68 1.93 -5.57
C PRO A 26 0.23 1.57 -5.88
N ILE A 27 -0.22 0.46 -5.29
CA ILE A 27 -1.61 0.03 -5.33
C ILE A 27 -2.32 0.74 -4.18
N GLU A 28 -3.38 1.47 -4.50
CA GLU A 28 -4.19 2.19 -3.52
C GLU A 28 -5.60 1.64 -3.49
N CYS A 29 -6.03 1.15 -2.33
CA CYS A 29 -7.37 0.64 -2.09
C CYS A 29 -8.06 1.46 -1.01
N ARG A 30 -9.34 1.80 -1.20
CA ARG A 30 -10.22 2.20 -0.11
C ARG A 30 -10.93 0.96 0.41
N LEU A 31 -10.81 0.72 1.71
CA LEU A 31 -11.35 -0.44 2.40
C LEU A 31 -12.45 0.00 3.36
N LYS A 32 -13.54 -0.76 3.45
CA LYS A 32 -14.39 -0.75 4.64
C LYS A 32 -14.03 -1.97 5.47
N VAL A 33 -13.78 -1.77 6.75
CA VAL A 33 -13.30 -2.82 7.64
C VAL A 33 -14.05 -2.83 8.96
N ASN A 34 -14.16 -4.01 9.57
CA ASN A 34 -14.51 -4.13 10.99
C ASN A 34 -13.23 -4.34 11.79
N VAL A 35 -13.11 -3.67 12.93
CA VAL A 35 -12.02 -3.86 13.87
C VAL A 35 -12.27 -5.13 14.66
N VAL A 36 -11.35 -6.09 14.59
CA VAL A 36 -11.49 -7.43 15.18
C VAL A 36 -10.24 -7.80 15.98
N ALA A 37 -10.39 -8.73 16.92
CA ALA A 37 -9.24 -9.32 17.59
C ALA A 37 -8.47 -10.20 16.60
N SER A 38 -7.18 -9.96 16.41
CA SER A 38 -6.29 -10.82 15.64
C SER A 38 -5.42 -11.68 16.56
N GLN A 39 -4.74 -12.67 15.98
CA GLN A 39 -3.77 -13.50 16.72
C GLN A 39 -2.67 -12.65 17.39
N LYS A 40 -2.30 -11.52 16.78
CA LYS A 40 -1.23 -10.64 17.27
C LYS A 40 -1.74 -9.49 18.14
N TYR A 41 -3.01 -9.10 17.97
CA TYR A 41 -3.63 -7.96 18.63
C TYR A 41 -5.04 -8.33 19.11
N SER A 42 -5.14 -8.76 20.37
CA SER A 42 -6.44 -9.00 21.03
C SER A 42 -7.25 -7.72 21.24
N SER A 43 -6.58 -6.56 21.24
CA SER A 43 -7.18 -5.23 21.30
C SER A 43 -6.29 -4.21 20.57
N PRO A 44 -6.87 -3.06 20.12
CA PRO A 44 -6.11 -1.94 19.60
C PRO A 44 -5.02 -1.48 20.58
N ARG A 45 -3.80 -1.22 20.08
CA ARG A 45 -2.69 -0.72 20.90
C ARG A 45 -1.75 0.18 20.12
N THR A 46 -1.15 1.16 20.76
CA THR A 46 -0.11 1.99 20.16
C THR A 46 1.28 1.39 20.30
N LYS A 47 2.14 1.59 19.31
CA LYS A 47 3.55 1.20 19.37
C LYS A 47 4.44 2.16 18.59
N TYR A 48 5.55 2.58 19.19
CA TYR A 48 6.63 3.22 18.46
C TYR A 48 7.34 2.18 17.60
N THR A 49 7.50 2.48 16.32
CA THR A 49 8.12 1.57 15.36
C THR A 49 9.24 2.30 14.64
N THR A 50 10.20 1.56 14.12
CA THR A 50 11.21 2.12 13.20
C THR A 50 10.64 2.44 11.82
N ILE A 51 9.39 2.03 11.55
CA ILE A 51 8.69 2.26 10.29
C ILE A 51 8.30 3.75 10.19
N LYS A 52 7.96 4.37 11.30
CA LYS A 52 7.44 5.75 11.35
C LYS A 52 8.30 6.57 12.29
N ASN A 53 9.03 7.56 11.75
CA ASN A 53 9.96 8.41 12.50
C ASN A 53 9.48 9.87 12.57
N ASP A 54 8.21 10.08 12.91
CA ASP A 54 7.60 11.41 13.02
C ASP A 54 7.29 11.82 14.47
N GLY A 55 7.80 11.06 15.45
CA GLY A 55 7.58 11.31 16.87
C GLY A 55 6.26 10.77 17.44
N TYR A 56 5.39 10.17 16.63
CA TYR A 56 4.12 9.59 17.08
C TYR A 56 4.09 8.06 16.90
N PRO A 57 3.50 7.31 17.85
CA PRO A 57 3.34 5.88 17.70
C PRO A 57 2.36 5.56 16.56
N MET A 58 2.48 4.35 16.01
CA MET A 58 1.44 3.79 15.14
C MET A 58 0.36 3.14 15.99
N LEU A 59 -0.89 3.13 15.51
CA LEU A 59 -1.97 2.37 16.11
C LEU A 59 -2.08 1.00 15.41
N LEU A 60 -1.94 -0.07 16.19
CA LEU A 60 -1.94 -1.45 15.74
C LEU A 60 -3.28 -2.10 16.04
N ILE A 61 -3.94 -2.61 15.01
CA ILE A 61 -5.27 -3.22 15.12
C ILE A 61 -5.37 -4.49 14.27
N GLY A 62 -6.25 -5.40 14.67
CA GLY A 62 -6.78 -6.42 13.76
C GLY A 62 -7.96 -5.86 12.98
N ILE A 63 -8.04 -6.17 11.69
CA ILE A 63 -9.13 -5.77 10.80
C ILE A 63 -9.66 -6.95 10.02
N GLN A 64 -10.96 -6.94 9.75
CA GLN A 64 -11.64 -7.79 8.80
C GLN A 64 -12.11 -6.91 7.65
N VAL A 65 -11.63 -7.18 6.43
CA VAL A 65 -12.02 -6.39 5.26
C VAL A 65 -13.40 -6.83 4.79
N ILE A 66 -14.33 -5.89 4.71
CA ILE A 66 -15.73 -6.09 4.31
C ILE A 66 -15.93 -5.68 2.86
N GLU A 67 -15.38 -4.53 2.48
CA GLU A 67 -15.39 -4.02 1.10
C GLU A 67 -14.01 -3.49 0.75
N ALA A 68 -13.66 -3.53 -0.53
CA ALA A 68 -12.45 -2.95 -1.07
C ALA A 68 -12.70 -2.40 -2.46
N GLN A 69 -12.18 -1.21 -2.76
CA GLN A 69 -12.25 -0.61 -4.09
C GLN A 69 -10.91 0.05 -4.43
N THR A 70 -10.50 0.05 -5.69
CA THR A 70 -9.34 0.85 -6.13
C THR A 70 -9.59 2.35 -6.03
N MET A 71 -8.59 3.10 -5.57
CA MET A 71 -8.57 4.57 -5.59
C MET A 71 -8.05 5.12 -6.93
N GLN A 72 -8.23 6.42 -7.16
CA GLN A 72 -8.06 7.09 -8.47
C GLN A 72 -6.85 6.62 -9.29
N ASN A 73 -5.65 6.63 -8.72
CA ASN A 73 -4.41 6.25 -9.41
C ASN A 73 -4.37 4.77 -9.81
N SER A 74 -5.13 3.92 -9.11
CA SER A 74 -5.18 2.47 -9.30
C SER A 74 -6.37 2.01 -10.14
N GLN A 75 -7.43 2.81 -10.31
CA GLN A 75 -8.67 2.42 -11.00
C GLN A 75 -8.47 2.00 -12.46
N LYS A 76 -7.46 2.55 -13.14
CA LYS A 76 -7.21 2.25 -14.56
C LYS A 76 -6.37 0.98 -14.76
N ILE A 77 -5.88 0.36 -13.68
CA ILE A 77 -4.96 -0.77 -13.73
C ILE A 77 -5.67 -2.02 -13.25
N LYS A 78 -6.01 -2.94 -14.17
CA LYS A 78 -6.75 -4.18 -13.84
C LYS A 78 -6.08 -5.03 -12.76
N ALA A 79 -4.75 -5.05 -12.73
CA ALA A 79 -4.02 -5.79 -11.70
C ALA A 79 -4.21 -5.19 -10.30
N HIS A 80 -4.38 -3.87 -10.20
CA HIS A 80 -4.63 -3.18 -8.93
C HIS A 80 -6.05 -3.46 -8.44
N ASP A 81 -7.03 -3.46 -9.34
CA ASP A 81 -8.40 -3.87 -9.04
C ASP A 81 -8.47 -5.31 -8.54
N ALA A 82 -7.82 -6.24 -9.24
CA ALA A 82 -7.73 -7.63 -8.81
C ALA A 82 -7.04 -7.76 -7.43
N TYR A 83 -6.04 -6.93 -7.13
CA TYR A 83 -5.42 -6.90 -5.81
C TYR A 83 -6.41 -6.44 -4.73
N CYS A 84 -7.08 -5.28 -4.92
CA CYS A 84 -8.02 -4.76 -3.93
C CYS A 84 -9.17 -5.75 -3.69
N ASN A 85 -9.74 -6.33 -4.75
CA ASN A 85 -10.83 -7.31 -4.64
C ASN A 85 -10.42 -8.57 -3.86
N LYS A 86 -9.15 -9.00 -3.97
CA LYS A 86 -8.63 -10.13 -3.19
C LYS A 86 -8.58 -9.85 -1.68
N LEU A 87 -8.55 -8.59 -1.25
CA LEU A 87 -8.52 -8.24 0.17
C LEU A 87 -9.85 -8.50 0.87
N ILE A 88 -10.97 -8.50 0.13
CA ILE A 88 -12.32 -8.71 0.67
C ILE A 88 -12.38 -10.07 1.38
N GLY A 89 -12.91 -10.09 2.61
CA GLY A 89 -13.01 -11.30 3.41
C GLY A 89 -11.72 -11.69 4.14
N GLN A 90 -10.59 -10.99 3.93
CA GLN A 90 -9.37 -11.27 4.70
C GLN A 90 -9.37 -10.61 6.08
N GLN A 91 -8.87 -11.35 7.06
CA GLN A 91 -8.46 -10.81 8.35
C GLN A 91 -6.97 -10.45 8.31
N ARG A 92 -6.61 -9.24 8.73
CA ARG A 92 -5.24 -8.71 8.64
C ARG A 92 -4.87 -7.91 9.88
N ASP A 93 -3.57 -7.82 10.11
CA ASP A 93 -2.98 -6.86 11.05
C ASP A 93 -2.72 -5.54 10.30
N ALA A 94 -3.31 -4.45 10.79
CA ALA A 94 -3.13 -3.11 10.21
C ALA A 94 -2.30 -2.22 11.13
N TYR A 95 -1.37 -1.50 10.50
CA TYR A 95 -0.52 -0.49 11.12
C TYR A 95 -1.05 0.87 10.67
N LEU A 96 -1.93 1.47 11.48
CA LEU A 96 -2.50 2.76 11.15
C LEU A 96 -1.46 3.86 11.38
N SER A 97 -1.19 4.63 10.33
CA SER A 97 -0.35 5.83 10.40
C SER A 97 -1.20 7.04 10.76
N GLY A 98 -0.69 7.89 11.65
CA GLY A 98 -1.37 9.09 12.14
C GLY A 98 -0.76 9.61 13.44
N PRO A 99 -1.18 10.79 13.91
CA PRO A 99 -0.72 11.38 15.17
C PRO A 99 -1.48 10.78 16.37
N TYR A 100 -1.38 9.46 16.57
CA TYR A 100 -2.09 8.78 17.66
C TYR A 100 -1.45 9.06 19.01
N ASP A 101 -2.28 9.32 20.03
CA ASP A 101 -1.84 9.41 21.42
C ASP A 101 -1.80 8.01 22.05
N ALA A 102 -0.66 7.65 22.64
CA ALA A 102 -0.48 6.38 23.32
C ALA A 102 -1.41 6.17 24.52
N ASN A 103 -1.88 7.25 25.13
CA ASN A 103 -2.74 7.23 26.31
C ASN A 103 -4.24 7.31 25.96
N LYS A 104 -4.60 7.53 24.69
CA LYS A 104 -5.98 7.78 24.27
C LYS A 104 -6.32 7.06 22.97
N ILE A 105 -6.53 5.75 23.07
CA ILE A 105 -7.00 4.92 21.96
C ILE A 105 -8.53 4.96 21.91
N THR A 106 -9.08 5.60 20.88
CA THR A 106 -10.53 5.74 20.70
C THR A 106 -11.17 4.59 19.92
N ILE A 107 -10.41 3.95 19.03
CA ILE A 107 -10.83 2.81 18.21
C ILE A 107 -10.90 1.55 19.07
N LYS A 108 -11.98 0.78 18.94
CA LYS A 108 -12.30 -0.42 19.72
C LYS A 108 -12.63 -1.61 18.81
N ILE A 109 -12.57 -2.81 19.38
CA ILE A 109 -13.11 -4.01 18.73
C ILE A 109 -14.60 -3.81 18.47
N GLY A 110 -15.06 -4.16 17.27
CA GLY A 110 -16.43 -3.99 16.81
C GLY A 110 -16.67 -2.68 16.04
N ASP A 111 -15.74 -1.73 16.10
CA ASP A 111 -15.86 -0.50 15.30
C ASP A 111 -15.76 -0.81 13.81
N GLN A 112 -16.49 -0.03 13.00
CA GLN A 112 -16.36 -0.05 11.55
C GLN A 112 -15.57 1.18 11.09
N LEU A 113 -14.58 0.99 10.24
CA LEU A 113 -13.70 2.05 9.74
C LEU A 113 -13.65 2.05 8.21
N SER A 114 -13.50 3.25 7.63
CA SER A 114 -13.03 3.43 6.26
C SER A 114 -11.52 3.63 6.30
N LEU A 115 -10.76 2.80 5.59
CA LEU A 115 -9.30 2.87 5.55
C LEU A 115 -8.80 3.08 4.13
N ARG A 116 -7.86 4.00 3.93
CA ARG A 116 -7.00 4.04 2.75
C ARG A 116 -5.82 3.12 2.97
N ASN A 117 -5.74 2.08 2.16
CA ASN A 117 -4.63 1.13 2.11
C ASN A 117 -3.69 1.48 0.95
N ILE A 118 -2.40 1.59 1.23
CA ILE A 118 -1.36 1.80 0.22
C ILE A 118 -0.40 0.62 0.26
N HIS A 119 -0.41 -0.17 -0.80
CA HIS A 119 0.49 -1.29 -1.01
C HIS A 119 1.54 -0.93 -2.05
N SER A 120 2.80 -0.89 -1.65
CA SER A 120 3.90 -0.85 -2.62
C SER A 120 4.33 -2.28 -2.91
N SER A 121 4.17 -2.68 -4.17
CA SER A 121 4.65 -3.98 -4.64
C SER A 121 6.16 -3.98 -4.94
N GLY A 122 6.87 -2.93 -4.48
CA GLY A 122 8.32 -2.82 -4.52
C GLY A 122 8.94 -3.80 -3.54
N GLN A 123 9.46 -4.90 -4.06
CA GLN A 123 10.45 -5.73 -3.36
C GLN A 123 11.82 -5.03 -3.27
N GLU A 124 11.86 -3.69 -3.24
CA GLU A 124 13.09 -2.94 -3.04
C GLU A 124 13.20 -2.59 -1.57
N TYR A 125 14.36 -2.91 -1.01
CA TYR A 125 14.69 -2.57 0.35
C TYR A 125 14.75 -1.05 0.53
N PRO A 126 14.18 -0.49 1.61
CA PRO A 126 13.47 -1.19 2.67
C PRO A 126 12.05 -1.61 2.25
N PHE A 127 11.71 -2.89 2.52
CA PHE A 127 10.36 -3.41 2.31
C PHE A 127 9.42 -2.78 3.33
N TRP A 128 8.48 -1.96 2.87
CA TRP A 128 7.49 -1.33 3.72
C TRP A 128 6.23 -2.21 3.79
N PRO A 129 5.69 -2.50 4.99
CA PRO A 129 4.39 -3.13 5.09
C PRO A 129 3.31 -2.19 4.54
N ASP A 130 2.17 -2.78 4.17
CA ASP A 130 0.98 -2.02 3.79
C ASP A 130 0.67 -0.91 4.80
N PHE A 131 0.51 0.32 4.31
CA PHE A 131 0.12 1.46 5.13
C PHE A 131 -1.38 1.62 5.13
N TYR A 132 -1.91 2.04 6.27
CA TYR A 132 -3.32 2.30 6.45
C TYR A 132 -3.51 3.68 7.08
N TYR A 133 -4.44 4.45 6.52
CA TYR A 133 -4.91 5.73 7.07
C TYR A 133 -6.40 5.62 7.29
N VAL A 134 -6.89 6.14 8.41
CA VAL A 134 -8.33 6.32 8.60
C VAL A 134 -8.79 7.41 7.64
N GLU A 135 -9.84 7.13 6.88
CA GLU A 135 -10.53 8.11 6.06
C GLU A 135 -11.77 8.55 6.82
N ASP A 136 -12.00 9.87 6.87
CA ASP A 136 -13.21 10.49 7.43
C ASP A 136 -14.44 10.23 6.53
#